data_AF-Q0CNN9-F1
#
_entry.id   AF-Q0CNN9-F1
#
_cell.length_a   1.000
_cell.length_b   1.000
_cell.length_c   1.000
_cell.angle_alpha   90.00
_cell.angle_beta   90.00
_cell.angle_gamma   90.00
#
_symmetry.space_group_name_H-M   'P 1'
#
loop_
_entity.id
_entity.type
_entity.pdbx_description
1 polymer ?
#
loop_
_entity_poly.entity_id
_entity_poly.type
_entity_poly.pdbx_seq_one_letter_code
_entity_poly.pdbx_strand_id
1 'polypeptide(L)'
;MPKEKTTRKTKPTTRRKKDPNAPKRGLSAYMFFANENRDKVREENPGITFGQVGKMLGEKWKALSEDDRRPYEEKAAADKKRYEDEKASYNAAGDEDEESS
;
A
#
# COMPACT_ATOMS: atom_id res chain seq x y z
N MET A 1 12.39 -4.33 -32.53
CA MET A 1 11.85 -5.01 -31.33
C MET A 1 11.11 -3.98 -30.47
N PRO A 2 9.79 -3.82 -30.58
CA PRO A 2 9.05 -2.97 -29.64
C PRO A 2 8.63 -3.78 -28.41
N LYS A 3 9.03 -3.31 -27.22
CA LYS A 3 8.67 -3.92 -25.92
C LYS A 3 7.17 -3.72 -25.67
N GLU A 4 6.47 -4.83 -25.56
CA GLU A 4 5.04 -4.97 -25.32
C GLU A 4 4.60 -4.29 -24.01
N LYS A 5 3.72 -3.29 -24.11
CA LYS A 5 3.02 -2.68 -22.97
C LYS A 5 1.95 -3.67 -22.49
N THR A 6 2.29 -4.48 -21.48
CA THR A 6 1.32 -5.35 -20.82
C THR A 6 0.32 -4.50 -20.00
N THR A 7 -0.86 -4.25 -20.57
CA THR A 7 -2.04 -3.80 -19.84
C THR A 7 -2.51 -4.94 -18.95
N ARG A 8 -2.08 -4.96 -17.68
CA ARG A 8 -2.72 -5.82 -16.67
C ARG A 8 -4.12 -5.27 -16.40
N LYS A 9 -5.12 -5.84 -17.09
CA LYS A 9 -6.55 -5.69 -16.75
C LYS A 9 -6.77 -6.15 -15.31
N THR A 10 -6.80 -5.23 -14.35
CA THR A 10 -7.26 -5.53 -12.99
C THR A 10 -8.78 -5.68 -13.02
N LYS A 11 -9.27 -6.92 -12.92
CA LYS A 11 -10.69 -7.21 -12.63
C LYS A 11 -11.13 -6.35 -11.43
N PRO A 12 -12.33 -5.75 -11.43
CA PRO A 12 -12.85 -5.09 -10.25
C PRO A 12 -13.09 -6.16 -9.19
N THR A 13 -12.14 -6.32 -8.25
CA THR A 13 -12.40 -7.12 -7.06
C THR A 13 -13.43 -6.32 -6.27
N THR A 14 -14.66 -6.80 -6.27
CA THR A 14 -15.67 -6.48 -5.26
C THR A 14 -14.93 -6.52 -3.93
N ARG A 15 -14.68 -5.35 -3.33
CA ARG A 15 -14.03 -5.27 -2.02
C ARG A 15 -14.97 -5.97 -1.06
N ARG A 16 -14.74 -7.27 -0.81
CA ARG A 16 -15.32 -7.98 0.32
C ARG A 16 -15.13 -7.06 1.52
N LYS A 17 -16.24 -6.76 2.21
CA LYS A 17 -16.24 -5.91 3.41
C LYS A 17 -15.16 -6.49 4.30
N LYS A 18 -14.04 -5.78 4.42
CA LYS A 18 -12.92 -6.22 5.25
C LYS A 18 -13.48 -6.31 6.66
N ASP A 19 -13.48 -7.48 7.26
CA ASP A 19 -14.01 -7.69 8.60
C ASP A 19 -13.43 -6.64 9.54
N PRO A 20 -14.25 -5.98 10.37
CA PRO A 20 -13.80 -4.88 11.23
C PRO A 20 -12.75 -5.32 12.26
N ASN A 21 -12.63 -6.64 12.52
CA ASN A 21 -11.62 -7.23 13.40
C ASN A 21 -10.31 -7.62 12.70
N ALA A 22 -10.24 -7.54 11.36
CA ALA A 22 -9.02 -7.89 10.65
C ALA A 22 -7.93 -6.83 10.95
N PRO A 23 -6.71 -7.26 11.31
CA PRO A 23 -5.62 -6.33 11.59
C PRO A 23 -5.38 -5.45 10.37
N LYS A 24 -5.23 -4.15 10.62
CA LYS A 24 -5.05 -3.17 9.56
C LYS A 24 -3.69 -3.42 8.92
N ARG A 25 -3.70 -3.69 7.62
CA ARG A 25 -2.49 -4.01 6.85
C ARG A 25 -1.38 -3.00 7.09
N GLY A 26 -0.19 -3.53 7.37
CA GLY A 26 1.01 -2.72 7.53
C GLY A 26 1.27 -1.86 6.30
N LEU A 27 1.73 -0.64 6.51
CA LEU A 27 2.05 0.31 5.45
C LEU A 27 3.41 -0.06 4.83
N SER A 28 3.48 -0.11 3.50
CA SER A 28 4.76 -0.31 2.80
C SER A 28 5.57 0.98 2.76
N ALA A 29 6.85 0.89 2.39
CA ALA A 29 7.75 2.04 2.29
C ALA A 29 7.19 3.11 1.36
N TYR A 30 6.67 2.67 0.21
CA TYR A 30 5.94 3.52 -0.71
C TYR A 30 4.71 4.17 -0.07
N MET A 31 3.96 3.48 0.80
CA MET A 31 2.80 4.08 1.47
C MET A 31 3.20 5.13 2.51
N PHE A 32 4.31 4.96 3.23
CA PHE A 32 4.82 6.01 4.11
C PHE A 32 5.20 7.24 3.31
N PHE A 33 6.02 7.07 2.27
CA PHE A 33 6.40 8.14 1.36
C PHE A 33 5.17 8.80 0.72
N ALA A 34 4.24 7.99 0.21
CA ALA A 34 3.05 8.47 -0.47
C ALA A 34 2.11 9.20 0.48
N ASN A 35 1.95 8.80 1.75
CA ASN A 35 1.13 9.57 2.70
C ASN A 35 1.75 10.95 2.94
N GLU A 36 3.04 11.02 3.29
CA GLU A 36 3.72 12.29 3.57
C GLU A 36 3.77 13.23 2.35
N ASN A 37 3.93 12.67 1.15
CA ASN A 37 4.01 13.46 -0.08
C ASN A 37 2.64 13.69 -0.72
N ARG A 38 1.63 12.86 -0.44
CA ARG A 38 0.26 13.05 -0.96
C ARG A 38 -0.31 14.35 -0.44
N ASP A 39 -0.14 14.63 0.86
CA ASP A 39 -0.67 15.85 1.46
C ASP A 39 0.03 17.07 0.85
N LYS A 40 1.37 17.05 0.76
CA LYS A 40 2.15 18.08 0.06
C LYS A 40 1.71 18.29 -1.39
N VAL A 41 1.61 17.21 -2.18
CA VAL A 41 1.23 17.28 -3.60
C VAL A 41 -0.20 17.81 -3.76
N ARG A 42 -1.11 17.47 -2.85
CA ARG A 42 -2.49 17.96 -2.84
C ARG A 42 -2.58 19.43 -2.42
N GLU A 43 -1.74 19.87 -1.50
CA GLU A 43 -1.62 21.28 -1.10
C GLU A 43 -1.00 22.13 -2.22
N GLU A 44 0.06 21.65 -2.87
CA GLU A 44 0.69 22.32 -4.01
C GLU A 44 -0.22 22.34 -5.25
N ASN A 45 -1.08 21.33 -5.40
CA ASN A 45 -1.98 21.18 -6.55
C ASN A 45 -3.42 21.02 -6.06
N PRO A 46 -4.06 22.10 -5.58
CA PRO A 46 -5.47 22.05 -5.21
C PRO A 46 -6.30 21.75 -6.46
N GLY A 47 -6.99 20.60 -6.47
CA GLY A 47 -7.91 20.22 -7.56
C GLY A 47 -7.45 19.04 -8.43
N ILE A 48 -6.24 18.49 -8.23
CA ILE A 48 -5.86 17.25 -8.91
C ILE A 48 -6.51 16.04 -8.24
N THR A 49 -6.84 15.04 -9.06
CA THR A 49 -7.50 13.82 -8.58
C THR A 49 -6.53 12.91 -7.83
N PHE A 50 -7.04 12.08 -6.91
CA PHE A 50 -6.22 11.10 -6.20
C PHE A 50 -5.43 10.17 -7.15
N GLY A 51 -6.01 9.85 -8.32
CA GLY A 51 -5.33 9.08 -9.35
C GLY A 51 -4.09 9.78 -9.93
N GLN A 52 -4.17 11.09 -10.17
CA GLN A 52 -3.03 11.90 -10.63
C GLN A 52 -1.96 12.02 -9.55
N VAL A 53 -2.36 12.25 -8.29
CA VAL A 53 -1.44 12.28 -7.14
C VAL A 53 -0.68 10.95 -7.05
N GLY A 54 -1.38 9.82 -7.11
CA GLY A 54 -0.76 8.49 -7.06
C GLY A 54 0.23 8.25 -8.21
N LYS A 55 -0.06 8.77 -9.42
CA LYS A 55 0.86 8.67 -10.56
C LYS A 55 2.14 9.47 -10.31
N MET A 56 2.01 10.73 -9.87
CA MET A 56 3.14 11.62 -9.54
C MET A 56 4.00 11.03 -8.42
N LEU A 57 3.38 10.50 -7.37
CA LEU A 57 4.06 9.86 -6.26
C LEU A 57 4.80 8.58 -6.69
N GLY A 58 4.18 7.78 -7.56
CA GLY A 58 4.81 6.58 -8.11
C GLY A 58 6.04 6.89 -8.96
N GLU A 59 5.99 7.97 -9.74
CA GLU A 59 7.14 8.45 -10.52
C GLU A 59 8.24 9.00 -9.60
N LYS A 60 7.89 9.83 -8.60
CA LYS A 60 8.83 10.33 -7.58
C LYS A 60 9.49 9.17 -6.83
N TRP A 61 8.72 8.17 -6.38
CA TRP A 61 9.26 7.01 -5.67
C TRP A 61 10.25 6.20 -6.50
N LYS A 62 9.97 6.02 -7.80
CA LYS A 62 10.91 5.34 -8.72
C LYS A 62 12.15 6.18 -9.00
N ALA A 63 12.03 7.50 -8.94
CA ALA A 63 13.14 8.43 -9.09
C ALA A 63 13.97 8.57 -7.80
N LEU A 64 13.45 8.18 -6.64
CA LEU A 64 14.20 8.18 -5.38
C LEU A 64 15.30 7.12 -5.37
N SER A 65 16.45 7.52 -4.85
CA SER A 65 17.59 6.64 -4.60
C SER A 65 17.27 5.64 -3.50
N GLU A 66 18.01 4.53 -3.45
CA GLU A 66 17.88 3.55 -2.36
C GLU A 66 18.19 4.19 -1.01
N ASP A 67 19.13 5.13 -0.95
CA ASP A 67 19.45 5.88 0.27
C ASP A 67 18.25 6.69 0.81
N ASP A 68 17.47 7.31 -0.07
CA ASP A 68 16.28 8.07 0.30
C ASP A 68 15.11 7.16 0.65
N ARG A 69 15.03 5.98 0.02
CA ARG A 69 14.00 4.97 0.28
C ARG A 69 14.27 4.19 1.56
N ARG A 70 15.52 3.96 1.92
CA ARG A 70 15.99 3.26 3.13
C ARG A 70 15.22 3.64 4.40
N PRO A 71 15.13 4.92 4.81
CA PRO A 71 14.42 5.27 6.03
C PRO A 71 12.93 4.93 5.98
N TYR A 72 12.31 4.98 4.79
CA TYR A 72 10.93 4.53 4.60
C TYR A 72 10.82 3.00 4.58
N GLU A 73 11.81 2.30 4.04
CA GLU A 73 11.89 0.84 4.03
C GLU A 73 12.10 0.28 5.44
N GLU A 74 12.92 0.91 6.28
CA GLU A 74 13.07 0.54 7.69
C GLU A 74 11.78 0.76 8.48
N LYS A 75 11.14 1.93 8.32
CA LYS A 75 9.82 2.20 8.92
C LYS A 75 8.77 1.18 8.47
N ALA A 76 8.77 0.85 7.18
CA ALA A 76 7.87 -0.14 6.62
C ALA A 76 8.17 -1.56 7.09
N ALA A 77 9.44 -1.94 7.25
CA ALA A 77 9.82 -3.23 7.78
C ALA A 77 9.36 -3.38 9.24
N ALA A 78 9.50 -2.33 10.04
CA ALA A 78 8.99 -2.31 11.42
C ALA A 78 7.47 -2.43 11.47
N ASP A 79 6.74 -1.65 10.66
CA ASP A 79 5.26 -1.69 10.62
C ASP A 79 4.74 -3.01 10.01
N LYS A 80 5.43 -3.55 9.00
CA LYS A 80 5.17 -4.86 8.41
C LYS A 80 5.33 -5.95 9.46
N LYS A 81 6.37 -5.91 10.28
CA LYS A 81 6.58 -6.88 11.37
C LYS A 81 5.45 -6.82 12.39
N ARG A 82 5.03 -5.61 12.81
CA ARG A 82 3.84 -5.44 13.68
C ARG A 82 2.61 -6.09 13.05
N TYR A 83 2.33 -5.78 11.78
CA TYR A 83 1.19 -6.35 11.08
C TYR A 83 1.30 -7.86 10.90
N GLU A 84 2.48 -8.42 10.63
CA GLU A 84 2.67 -9.87 10.50
C GLU A 84 2.42 -10.58 11.83
N ASP A 85 2.80 -9.99 12.95
CA ASP A 85 2.54 -10.51 14.30
C ASP A 85 1.05 -10.43 14.68
N GLU A 86 0.42 -9.28 14.45
CA GLU A 86 -1.03 -9.09 14.63
C GLU A 86 -1.84 -10.00 13.70
N LYS A 87 -1.37 -10.18 12.46
CA LYS A 87 -1.99 -11.08 11.47
C LYS A 87 -1.78 -12.55 11.83
N ALA A 88 -0.62 -12.94 12.36
CA ALA A 88 -0.41 -14.31 12.82
C ALA A 88 -1.37 -14.65 13.96
N SER A 89 -1.55 -13.73 14.90
CA SER A 89 -2.51 -13.84 15.99
C SER A 89 -3.96 -13.87 15.49
N TYR A 90 -4.29 -13.05 14.48
CA TYR A 90 -5.62 -13.04 13.86
C TYR A 90 -5.89 -14.28 13.01
N ASN A 91 -4.93 -14.77 12.22
CA ASN A 91 -5.09 -15.98 11.41
C ASN A 91 -5.25 -17.22 12.30
N ALA A 92 -4.55 -17.29 13.43
CA ALA A 92 -4.76 -18.35 14.42
C ALA A 92 -6.17 -18.32 15.04
N ALA A 93 -6.82 -17.15 15.06
CA ALA A 93 -8.22 -16.97 15.47
C ALA A 93 -9.23 -16.97 14.29
N GLY A 94 -8.74 -17.00 13.05
CA GLY A 94 -9.53 -16.88 11.82
C GLY A 94 -9.69 -18.19 11.05
N ASP A 95 -8.99 -19.25 11.46
CA ASP A 95 -9.14 -20.61 10.91
C ASP A 95 -10.44 -21.30 11.39
N GLU A 96 -11.10 -20.76 12.43
CA GLU A 96 -12.42 -21.26 12.89
C GLU A 96 -13.62 -20.69 12.11
N ASP A 97 -13.42 -19.75 11.18
CA ASP A 97 -14.50 -19.15 10.38
C ASP A 97 -14.47 -19.58 8.89
N GLU A 98 -13.43 -20.32 8.45
CA GLU A 98 -13.35 -20.95 7.11
C GLU A 98 -13.78 -22.45 7.14
N GLU A 99 -14.48 -22.91 8.17
CA GLU A 99 -15.27 -24.17 8.14
C GLU A 99 -16.79 -23.89 8.32
N SER A 100 -17.21 -22.64 8.19
CA SER A 100 -18.63 -22.29 8.11
C SER A 100 -18.92 -21.18 7.11
N SER A 101 -18.48 -21.32 5.84
CA SER A 101 -19.23 -20.77 4.70
C SER A 101 -18.88 -21.42 3.37
#